data_AF-A0A5E4PL34-F1
#
_entry.id   AF-A0A5E4PL34-F1
#
_cell.length_a   1.000
_cell.length_b   1.000
_cell.length_c   1.000
_cell.angle_alpha   90.00
_cell.angle_beta   90.00
_cell.angle_gamma   90.00
#
_symmetry.space_group_name_H-M   'P 1'
#
loop_
_entity.id
_entity.type
_entity.pdbx_description
1 polymer ?
#
loop_
_entity_poly.entity_id
_entity_poly.type
_entity_poly.pdbx_seq_one_letter_code
_entity_poly.pdbx_strand_id
1 'polypeptide(L)'
;MDLQECLKEWEDLITDYKKLETVNKEYLSKLEEVGELQASCMKELNHQRYRMSLITSALKRLYKNGHKKDDETTKLEKEIMKRKAMLHEIEATLPKQNSMYLKIILGNVNVSILNKNDKLKYKDEYEKFKLILSAIAFVLAVANLCIDFSILKVNGSRIKGWWRLHHFISTVVAGILLIWPQNQPWEEFKHTFMWCRSVHAV
;
A
#
# COMPACT_ATOMS: atom_id res chain seq x y z
N MET A 1 8.34 45.28 20.09
CA MET A 1 9.55 44.51 20.38
C MET A 1 10.75 45.36 20.08
N ASP A 2 11.46 45.79 21.12
CA ASP A 2 12.74 46.48 20.96
C ASP A 2 13.88 45.45 20.83
N LEU A 3 15.09 45.95 20.56
CA LEU A 3 16.26 45.08 20.36
C LEU A 3 16.61 44.27 21.62
N GLN A 4 16.40 44.81 22.82
CA GLN A 4 16.68 44.10 24.07
C GLN A 4 15.69 42.96 24.31
N GLU A 5 14.42 43.17 23.98
CA GLU A 5 13.39 42.14 24.02
C GLU A 5 13.70 41.00 23.02
N CYS A 6 14.13 41.32 21.80
CA CYS A 6 14.58 40.32 20.83
C CYS A 6 15.80 39.51 21.30
N LEU A 7 16.78 40.17 21.95
CA LEU A 7 17.98 39.48 22.47
C LEU A 7 17.63 38.52 23.61
N LYS A 8 16.70 38.92 24.49
CA LYS A 8 16.23 38.05 25.57
C LYS A 8 15.48 36.84 25.05
N GLU A 9 14.55 37.03 24.11
CA GLU A 9 13.82 35.93 23.44
C GLU A 9 14.79 34.95 22.75
N TRP A 10 15.88 35.45 22.17
CA TRP A 10 16.90 34.62 21.55
C TRP A 10 17.69 33.78 22.57
N GLU A 11 18.02 34.33 23.75
CA GLU A 11 18.66 33.58 24.83
C GLU A 11 17.75 32.48 25.41
N ASP A 12 16.45 32.79 25.56
CA ASP A 12 15.44 31.82 25.97
C ASP A 12 15.32 30.70 24.92
N LEU A 13 15.31 31.05 23.63
CA LEU A 13 15.27 30.09 22.52
C LEU A 13 16.51 29.17 22.48
N ILE A 14 17.71 29.69 22.77
CA ILE A 14 18.92 28.87 22.89
C ILE A 14 18.77 27.81 23.99
N THR A 15 18.16 28.20 25.11
CA THR A 15 17.92 27.27 26.24
C THR A 15 16.91 26.20 25.86
N ASP A 16 15.83 26.56 25.16
CA ASP A 16 14.86 25.59 24.67
C ASP A 16 15.43 24.68 23.58
N TYR A 17 16.31 25.20 22.74
CA TYR A 17 17.03 24.40 21.74
C TYR A 17 17.88 23.29 22.40
N LYS A 18 18.56 23.57 23.52
CA LYS A 18 19.30 22.52 24.26
C LYS A 18 18.39 21.41 24.78
N LYS A 19 17.17 21.75 25.20
CA LYS A 19 16.16 20.74 25.59
C LYS A 19 15.75 19.91 24.38
N LEU A 20 15.52 20.55 23.23
CA LEU A 20 15.20 19.88 21.98
C LEU A 20 16.32 18.91 21.54
N GLU A 21 17.58 19.32 21.63
CA GLU A 21 18.72 18.45 21.30
C GLU A 21 18.75 17.19 22.17
N THR A 22 18.45 17.34 23.46
CA THR A 22 18.38 16.22 24.40
C THR A 22 17.26 15.25 24.02
N VAL A 23 16.07 15.77 23.73
CA VAL A 23 14.91 14.96 23.29
C VAL A 23 15.19 14.27 21.96
N ASN A 24 15.81 14.96 21.00
CA ASN A 24 16.14 14.38 19.70
C ASN A 24 17.15 13.23 19.83
N LYS A 25 18.15 13.38 20.72
CA LYS A 25 19.10 12.31 21.00
C LYS A 25 18.42 11.06 21.57
N GLU A 26 17.50 11.25 22.51
CA GLU A 26 16.72 10.14 23.09
C GLU A 26 15.80 9.49 22.03
N TYR A 27 15.16 10.30 21.20
CA TYR A 27 14.33 9.82 20.08
C TYR A 27 15.14 8.93 19.11
N LEU A 28 16.34 9.36 18.72
CA LEU A 28 17.21 8.59 17.82
C LEU A 28 17.64 7.25 18.44
N SER A 29 17.98 7.23 19.74
CA SER A 29 18.30 5.99 20.46
C SER A 29 17.13 5.01 20.43
N LYS A 30 15.92 5.48 20.76
CA LYS A 30 14.71 4.63 20.73
C LYS A 30 14.38 4.16 19.32
N LEU A 31 14.66 4.98 18.31
CA LEU A 31 14.47 4.61 16.90
C LEU A 31 15.36 3.42 16.52
N GLU A 32 16.62 3.45 16.93
CA GLU A 32 17.59 2.38 16.71
C GLU A 32 17.15 1.09 17.43
N GLU A 33 16.80 1.17 18.71
CA GLU A 33 16.29 0.04 19.50
C GLU A 33 15.05 -0.61 18.85
N VAL A 34 14.11 0.20 18.37
CA VAL A 34 12.93 -0.30 17.65
C VAL A 34 13.33 -1.00 16.35
N GLY A 35 14.30 -0.46 15.61
CA GLY A 35 14.82 -1.06 14.39
C GLY A 35 15.45 -2.44 14.63
N GLU A 36 16.25 -2.58 15.69
CA GLU A 36 16.86 -3.85 16.09
C GLU A 36 15.80 -4.89 16.50
N LEU A 37 14.82 -4.48 17.30
CA LEU A 37 13.71 -5.35 17.70
C LEU A 37 12.89 -5.80 16.49
N GLN A 38 12.59 -4.90 15.55
CA GLN A 38 11.89 -5.24 14.31
C GLN A 38 12.66 -6.28 13.47
N ALA A 39 13.98 -6.13 13.34
CA ALA A 39 14.82 -7.08 12.61
C ALA A 39 14.82 -8.45 13.30
N SER A 40 14.95 -8.48 14.63
CA SER A 40 14.89 -9.71 15.43
C SER A 40 13.54 -10.42 15.30
N CYS A 41 12.43 -9.69 15.42
CA CYS A 41 11.08 -10.24 15.23
C CYS A 41 10.91 -10.82 13.82
N MET A 42 11.35 -10.13 12.78
CA MET A 42 11.29 -10.65 11.41
C MET A 42 12.09 -11.94 11.24
N LYS A 43 13.30 -12.01 11.81
CA LYS A 43 14.14 -13.21 11.78
C LYS A 43 13.43 -14.40 12.45
N GLU A 44 12.89 -14.21 13.65
CA GLU A 44 12.19 -15.26 14.39
C GLU A 44 10.89 -15.70 13.72
N LEU A 45 10.11 -14.77 13.16
CA LEU A 45 8.92 -15.09 12.35
C LEU A 45 9.26 -16.00 11.17
N ASN A 46 10.31 -15.66 10.43
CA ASN A 46 10.77 -16.45 9.29
C ASN A 46 11.27 -17.83 9.72
N HIS A 47 11.98 -17.91 10.84
CA HIS A 47 12.41 -19.19 11.42
C HIS A 47 11.22 -20.08 11.81
N GLN A 48 10.22 -19.53 12.52
CA GLN A 48 9.01 -20.24 12.90
C GLN A 48 8.23 -20.74 11.66
N ARG A 49 8.06 -19.90 10.64
CA ARG A 49 7.42 -20.28 9.37
C ARG A 49 8.13 -21.43 8.68
N TYR A 50 9.45 -21.36 8.60
CA TYR A 50 10.26 -22.43 8.02
C TYR A 50 10.08 -23.75 8.78
N ARG A 51 10.23 -23.73 10.11
CA ARG A 51 10.06 -24.91 10.97
C ARG A 51 8.67 -25.53 10.83
N MET A 52 7.63 -24.70 10.85
CA MET A 52 6.25 -25.17 10.66
C MET A 52 6.01 -25.74 9.26
N SER A 53 6.65 -25.17 8.22
CA SER A 53 6.58 -25.71 6.85
C SER A 53 7.20 -27.11 6.76
N LEU A 54 8.35 -27.32 7.41
CA LEU A 54 8.99 -28.65 7.50
C LEU A 54 8.07 -29.66 8.19
N ILE A 55 7.50 -29.31 9.34
CA ILE A 55 6.59 -30.18 10.10
C ILE A 55 5.34 -30.50 9.26
N THR A 56 4.75 -29.49 8.63
CA THR A 56 3.58 -29.67 7.75
C THR A 56 3.91 -30.60 6.57
N SER A 57 5.10 -30.46 5.98
CA SER A 57 5.56 -31.30 4.88
C SER A 57 5.83 -32.74 5.32
N ALA A 58 6.38 -32.93 6.52
CA ALA A 58 6.57 -34.25 7.11
C ALA A 58 5.24 -34.96 7.38
N LEU A 59 4.24 -34.25 7.95
CA LEU A 59 2.89 -34.78 8.15
C LEU A 59 2.25 -35.24 6.83
N LYS A 60 2.33 -34.40 5.79
CA LYS A 60 1.84 -34.76 4.45
C LYS A 60 2.49 -36.03 3.91
N ARG A 61 3.79 -36.21 4.13
CA ARG A 61 4.52 -37.41 3.71
C ARG A 61 4.09 -38.65 4.49
N LEU A 62 3.84 -38.53 5.78
CA LEU A 62 3.32 -39.64 6.60
C LEU A 62 1.95 -40.12 6.10
N TYR A 63 1.04 -39.18 5.80
CA TYR A 63 -0.26 -39.52 5.22
C TYR A 63 -0.14 -40.17 3.83
N LYS A 64 0.79 -39.69 3.00
CA LYS A 64 1.08 -40.30 1.69
C LYS A 64 1.60 -41.74 1.81
N ASN A 65 2.34 -42.03 2.88
CA ASN A 65 2.88 -43.36 3.18
C ASN A 65 1.84 -44.29 3.86
N GLY A 66 0.56 -43.90 3.89
CA GLY A 66 -0.54 -44.74 4.41
C GLY A 66 -0.81 -44.59 5.91
N HIS A 67 -0.12 -43.68 6.61
CA HIS A 67 -0.44 -43.39 8.01
C HIS A 67 -1.82 -42.75 8.08
N LYS A 68 -2.74 -43.34 8.86
CA LYS A 68 -4.05 -42.75 9.10
C LYS A 68 -3.93 -41.57 10.06
N LYS A 69 -4.86 -40.63 9.91
CA LYS A 69 -5.01 -39.50 10.81
C LYS A 69 -5.54 -40.01 12.15
N ASP A 70 -4.79 -39.78 13.21
CA ASP A 70 -5.13 -40.11 14.60
C ASP A 70 -5.45 -38.83 15.40
N ASP A 71 -5.75 -38.99 16.69
CA ASP A 71 -6.06 -37.86 17.57
C ASP A 71 -4.85 -36.94 17.76
N GLU A 72 -3.63 -37.50 17.83
CA GLU A 72 -2.40 -36.73 18.03
C GLU A 72 -2.05 -35.86 16.82
N THR A 73 -2.13 -36.41 15.61
CA THR A 73 -1.91 -35.68 14.35
C THR A 73 -2.98 -34.62 14.12
N THR A 74 -4.22 -34.89 14.49
CA THR A 74 -5.31 -33.90 14.44
C THR A 74 -5.09 -32.76 15.43
N LYS A 75 -4.63 -33.07 16.66
CA LYS A 75 -4.27 -32.08 17.68
C LYS A 75 -3.10 -31.21 17.22
N LEU A 76 -2.06 -31.83 16.66
CA LEU A 76 -0.90 -31.12 16.12
C LEU A 76 -1.28 -30.18 14.98
N GLU A 77 -2.16 -30.60 14.07
CA GLU A 77 -2.65 -29.72 12.99
C GLU A 77 -3.42 -28.51 13.52
N LYS A 78 -4.26 -28.69 14.56
CA LYS A 78 -4.96 -27.57 15.23
C LYS A 78 -3.97 -26.59 15.85
N GLU A 79 -2.94 -27.08 16.54
CA GLU A 79 -1.91 -26.22 17.13
C GLU A 79 -1.09 -25.48 16.05
N ILE A 80 -0.76 -26.14 14.93
CA ILE A 80 -0.10 -25.48 13.79
C ILE A 80 -1.00 -24.36 13.22
N MET A 81 -2.30 -24.60 13.11
CA MET A 81 -3.25 -23.60 12.61
C MET A 81 -3.36 -22.40 13.56
N LYS A 82 -3.49 -22.65 14.86
CA LYS A 82 -3.51 -21.62 15.90
C LYS A 82 -2.22 -20.80 15.88
N ARG A 83 -1.06 -21.45 15.78
CA ARG A 83 0.24 -20.78 15.73
C ARG A 83 0.40 -19.94 14.46
N LYS A 84 -0.11 -20.39 13.31
CA LYS A 84 -0.15 -19.57 12.09
C LYS A 84 -0.93 -18.28 12.30
N ALA A 85 -2.09 -18.34 12.95
CA ALA A 85 -2.89 -17.15 13.24
C ALA A 85 -2.12 -16.16 14.15
N MET A 86 -1.51 -16.67 15.23
CA MET A 86 -0.68 -15.85 16.12
C MET A 86 0.51 -15.20 15.39
N LEU A 87 1.21 -15.94 14.53
CA LEU A 87 2.32 -15.37 13.74
C LEU A 87 1.84 -14.29 12.77
N HIS A 88 0.63 -14.42 12.23
CA HIS A 88 0.04 -13.39 11.37
C HIS A 88 -0.34 -12.13 12.16
N GLU A 89 -0.85 -12.27 13.39
CA GLU A 89 -1.09 -11.12 14.29
C GLU A 89 0.20 -10.38 14.63
N ILE A 90 1.28 -11.13 14.93
CA ILE A 90 2.60 -10.54 15.18
C ILE A 90 3.15 -9.84 13.92
N GLU A 91 3.05 -10.45 12.74
CA GLU A 91 3.49 -9.81 11.49
C GLU A 91 2.68 -8.52 11.20
N ALA A 92 1.41 -8.45 11.60
CA ALA A 92 0.60 -7.26 11.41
C ALA A 92 1.04 -6.06 12.29
N THR A 93 1.86 -6.28 13.33
CA THR A 93 2.44 -5.19 14.13
C THR A 93 3.75 -4.65 13.54
N LEU A 94 4.39 -5.41 12.65
CA LEU A 94 5.66 -5.05 12.02
C LEU A 94 5.45 -4.17 10.76
N PRO A 95 6.46 -3.36 10.38
CA PRO A 95 6.39 -2.58 9.15
C PRO A 95 6.26 -3.48 7.94
N LYS A 96 5.20 -3.29 7.15
CA LYS A 96 4.99 -4.03 5.90
C LYS A 96 5.89 -3.46 4.81
N GLN A 97 6.61 -4.32 4.11
CA GLN A 97 7.36 -3.91 2.92
C GLN A 97 6.41 -3.37 1.86
N ASN A 98 6.84 -2.29 1.19
CA ASN A 98 6.10 -1.68 0.08
C ASN A 98 5.85 -2.68 -1.05
N SER A 99 4.68 -2.58 -1.69
CA SER A 99 4.36 -3.39 -2.87
C SER A 99 5.29 -3.06 -4.04
N MET A 100 5.48 -4.01 -4.96
CA MET A 100 6.39 -3.87 -6.10
C MET A 100 6.09 -2.63 -6.95
N TYR A 101 4.81 -2.30 -7.16
CA TYR A 101 4.37 -1.08 -7.84
C TYR A 101 4.86 0.19 -7.14
N LEU A 102 4.74 0.23 -5.82
CA LEU A 102 5.17 1.37 -5.01
C LEU A 102 6.71 1.50 -5.02
N LYS A 103 7.46 0.39 -5.04
CA LYS A 103 8.92 0.37 -5.20
C LYS A 103 9.38 0.88 -6.57
N ILE A 104 8.61 0.63 -7.63
CA ILE A 104 8.94 1.10 -8.99
C ILE A 104 8.81 2.61 -9.08
N ILE A 105 7.79 3.19 -8.43
CA ILE A 105 7.50 4.64 -8.52
C ILE A 105 8.34 5.47 -7.53
N LEU A 106 8.55 4.97 -6.32
CA LEU A 106 9.28 5.70 -5.26
C LEU A 106 10.76 5.33 -5.15
N GLY A 107 11.22 4.32 -5.89
CA GLY A 107 12.56 3.76 -5.74
C GLY A 107 12.73 2.95 -4.44
N ASN A 108 13.96 2.57 -4.11
CA ASN A 108 14.30 1.82 -2.89
C ASN A 108 14.29 2.72 -1.62
N VAL A 109 13.38 3.69 -1.58
CA VAL A 109 13.14 4.48 -0.37
C VAL A 109 12.34 3.59 0.57
N ASN A 110 12.98 3.14 1.65
CA ASN A 110 12.30 2.46 2.74
C ASN A 110 11.34 3.45 3.39
N VAL A 111 10.11 3.52 2.87
CA VAL A 111 8.97 4.12 3.59
C VAL A 111 8.53 3.14 4.69
N SER A 112 9.49 2.59 5.44
CA SER A 112 9.27 1.96 6.74
C SER A 112 8.98 3.11 7.71
N ILE A 113 7.83 3.72 7.49
CA ILE A 113 7.23 4.75 8.30
C ILE A 113 7.07 4.12 9.67
N LEU A 114 7.91 4.55 10.61
CA LEU A 114 8.04 4.00 11.94
C LEU A 114 6.82 4.29 12.84
N ASN A 115 5.64 4.56 12.26
CA ASN A 115 4.44 4.86 13.01
C ASN A 115 3.17 4.55 12.19
N LYS A 116 2.25 3.74 12.75
CA LYS A 116 0.92 3.47 12.16
C LYS A 116 0.17 4.75 11.83
N ASN A 117 0.38 5.80 12.62
CA ASN A 117 -0.28 7.10 12.44
C ASN A 117 0.17 7.83 11.18
N ASP A 118 1.46 7.74 10.83
CA ASP A 118 2.00 8.42 9.66
C ASP A 118 1.69 7.66 8.36
N LYS A 119 1.47 6.35 8.45
CA LYS A 119 0.94 5.56 7.33
C LYS A 119 -0.52 5.92 7.02
N LEU A 120 -1.33 6.18 8.04
CA LEU A 120 -2.70 6.66 7.87
C LEU A 120 -2.71 8.04 7.25
N LYS A 121 -1.90 8.98 7.78
CA LYS A 121 -1.74 10.31 7.19
C LYS A 121 -1.24 10.27 5.74
N TYR A 122 -0.23 9.46 5.45
CA TYR A 122 0.26 9.28 4.08
C TYR A 122 -0.81 8.74 3.15
N LYS A 123 -1.61 7.77 3.61
CA LYS A 123 -2.75 7.25 2.85
C LYS A 123 -3.77 8.35 2.58
N ASP A 124 -4.11 9.14 3.58
CA ASP A 124 -5.07 10.23 3.44
C ASP A 124 -4.57 11.30 2.45
N GLU A 125 -3.30 11.69 2.54
CA GLU A 125 -2.67 12.61 1.57
C GLU A 125 -2.62 12.01 0.15
N TYR A 126 -2.36 10.71 0.02
CA TYR A 126 -2.39 10.02 -1.27
C TYR A 126 -3.79 9.94 -1.87
N GLU A 127 -4.83 9.67 -1.06
CA GLU A 127 -6.22 9.71 -1.51
C GLU A 127 -6.65 11.13 -1.93
N LYS A 128 -6.24 12.17 -1.19
CA LYS A 128 -6.46 13.57 -1.60
C LYS A 128 -5.79 13.89 -2.94
N PHE A 129 -4.54 13.48 -3.12
CA PHE A 129 -3.82 13.67 -4.39
C PHE A 129 -4.56 13.00 -5.56
N LYS A 130 -5.02 11.76 -5.37
CA LYS A 130 -5.82 11.04 -6.39
C LYS A 130 -7.12 11.79 -6.71
N LEU A 131 -7.83 12.29 -5.70
CA LEU A 131 -9.06 13.05 -5.90
C LEU A 131 -8.83 14.32 -6.71
N ILE A 132 -7.75 15.07 -6.42
CA ILE A 132 -7.38 16.26 -7.18
C ILE A 132 -7.07 15.89 -8.64
N LEU A 133 -6.27 14.85 -8.86
CA LEU A 133 -5.93 14.39 -10.21
C LEU A 133 -7.17 13.93 -10.99
N SER A 134 -8.09 13.21 -10.33
CA SER A 134 -9.37 12.79 -10.93
C SER A 134 -10.25 13.98 -11.27
N ALA A 135 -10.31 15.01 -10.41
CA ALA A 135 -11.05 16.23 -10.68
C ALA A 135 -10.47 16.99 -11.88
N ILE A 136 -9.14 17.14 -11.95
CA ILE A 136 -8.45 17.75 -13.10
C ILE A 136 -8.74 16.95 -14.38
N ALA A 137 -8.61 15.62 -14.35
CA ALA A 137 -8.89 14.77 -15.49
C ALA A 137 -10.34 14.88 -15.95
N PHE A 138 -11.30 14.92 -15.02
CA PHE A 138 -12.72 15.11 -15.32
C PHE A 138 -12.97 16.47 -15.98
N VAL A 139 -12.42 17.55 -15.44
CA VAL A 139 -12.54 18.90 -16.02
C VAL A 139 -11.94 18.96 -17.42
N LEU A 140 -10.73 18.40 -17.62
CA LEU A 140 -10.10 18.34 -18.94
C LEU A 140 -10.94 17.52 -19.93
N ALA A 141 -11.53 16.41 -19.49
CA ALA A 141 -12.37 15.58 -20.33
C ALA A 141 -13.67 16.30 -20.73
N VAL A 142 -14.30 17.03 -19.80
CA VAL A 142 -15.48 17.87 -20.08
C VAL A 142 -15.12 19.03 -21.02
N ALA A 143 -14.00 19.71 -20.77
CA ALA A 143 -13.53 20.80 -21.63
C ALA A 143 -13.27 20.31 -23.06
N ASN A 144 -12.63 19.15 -23.23
CA ASN A 144 -12.40 18.54 -24.53
C ASN A 144 -13.73 18.24 -25.24
N LEU A 145 -14.72 17.70 -24.54
CA LEU A 145 -16.07 17.48 -25.09
C LEU A 145 -16.75 18.78 -25.53
N CYS A 146 -16.64 19.86 -24.74
CA CYS A 146 -17.23 21.16 -25.07
C CYS A 146 -16.57 21.79 -26.31
N ILE A 147 -15.25 21.69 -26.43
CA ILE A 147 -14.48 22.20 -27.57
C ILE A 147 -14.83 21.39 -28.83
N ASP A 148 -14.83 20.06 -28.74
CA ASP A 148 -15.20 19.18 -29.85
C ASP A 148 -16.65 19.39 -30.30
N PHE A 149 -17.59 19.61 -29.36
CA PHE A 149 -18.98 19.92 -29.69
C PHE A 149 -19.12 21.24 -30.44
N SER A 150 -18.37 22.27 -30.04
CA SER A 150 -18.39 23.60 -30.65
C SER A 150 -17.82 23.58 -32.07
N ILE A 151 -16.69 22.89 -32.29
CA ILE A 151 -16.03 22.79 -33.60
C ILE A 151 -16.85 21.92 -34.57
N LEU A 152 -17.44 20.82 -34.10
CA LEU A 152 -18.23 19.92 -34.95
C LEU A 152 -19.59 20.51 -35.37
N LYS A 153 -20.17 21.38 -34.54
CA LYS A 153 -21.39 22.13 -34.91
C LYS A 153 -21.11 23.14 -36.03
N VAL A 154 -19.92 23.76 -36.03
CA VAL A 154 -19.49 24.71 -37.06
C VAL A 154 -19.06 24.01 -38.35
N ASN A 155 -18.47 22.81 -38.26
CA ASN A 155 -17.93 22.07 -39.42
C ASN A 155 -18.89 21.09 -40.11
N GLY A 156 -20.17 21.00 -39.70
CA GLY A 156 -21.18 20.17 -40.38
C GLY A 156 -20.88 18.66 -40.43
N SER A 157 -19.95 18.17 -39.62
CA SER A 157 -19.40 16.82 -39.72
C SER A 157 -20.31 15.77 -39.05
N ARG A 158 -20.77 14.76 -39.81
CA ARG A 158 -21.61 13.62 -39.33
C ARG A 158 -20.77 12.53 -38.64
N ILE A 159 -19.89 12.89 -37.72
CA ILE A 159 -19.19 11.89 -36.89
C ILE A 159 -20.19 11.29 -35.91
N LYS A 160 -20.43 9.97 -36.03
CA LYS A 160 -21.34 9.18 -35.18
C LYS A 160 -20.97 9.44 -33.71
N GLY A 161 -21.88 10.08 -32.95
CA GLY A 161 -21.65 10.45 -31.55
C GLY A 161 -21.22 9.28 -30.67
N TRP A 162 -21.60 8.06 -31.05
CA TRP A 162 -21.16 6.82 -30.42
C TRP A 162 -19.63 6.62 -30.41
N TRP A 163 -18.92 6.97 -31.49
CA TRP A 163 -17.47 6.78 -31.57
C TRP A 163 -16.72 7.72 -30.61
N ARG A 164 -17.23 8.95 -30.44
CA ARG A 164 -16.71 9.93 -29.47
C ARG A 164 -17.02 9.53 -28.04
N LEU A 165 -18.24 9.07 -27.78
CA LEU A 165 -18.63 8.55 -26.47
C LEU A 165 -17.77 7.34 -26.07
N HIS A 166 -17.50 6.44 -27.01
CA HIS A 166 -16.64 5.27 -26.79
C HIS A 166 -15.20 5.67 -26.40
N HIS A 167 -14.58 6.61 -27.12
CA HIS A 167 -13.23 7.08 -26.79
C HIS A 167 -13.19 7.79 -25.45
N PHE A 168 -14.19 8.63 -25.15
CA PHE A 168 -14.30 9.29 -23.85
C PHE A 168 -14.42 8.28 -22.69
N ILE A 169 -15.34 7.31 -22.80
CA ILE A 169 -15.49 6.25 -21.80
C ILE A 169 -14.19 5.47 -21.68
N SER A 170 -13.50 5.18 -22.79
CA SER A 170 -12.23 4.44 -22.77
C SER A 170 -11.12 5.20 -22.04
N THR A 171 -11.01 6.52 -22.23
CA THR A 171 -10.01 7.35 -21.54
C THR A 171 -10.34 7.51 -20.06
N VAL A 172 -11.61 7.68 -19.70
CA VAL A 172 -12.05 7.74 -18.30
C VAL A 172 -11.84 6.40 -17.59
N VAL A 173 -12.20 5.29 -18.23
CA VAL A 173 -11.96 3.93 -17.71
C VAL A 173 -10.47 3.66 -17.58
N ALA A 174 -9.63 4.08 -18.53
CA ALA A 174 -8.17 3.96 -18.41
C ALA A 174 -7.62 4.76 -17.21
N GLY A 175 -8.11 5.98 -16.99
CA GLY A 175 -7.77 6.78 -15.81
C GLY A 175 -8.21 6.11 -14.50
N ILE A 176 -9.44 5.59 -14.45
CA ILE A 176 -9.98 4.87 -13.28
C ILE A 176 -9.16 3.61 -13.02
N LEU A 177 -8.83 2.81 -14.03
CA LEU A 177 -8.07 1.57 -13.89
C LEU A 177 -6.61 1.82 -13.45
N LEU A 178 -6.01 2.94 -13.87
CA LEU A 178 -4.67 3.34 -13.40
C LEU A 178 -4.66 3.81 -11.95
N ILE A 179 -5.78 4.38 -11.49
CA ILE A 179 -5.94 4.96 -10.14
C ILE A 179 -6.57 3.95 -9.17
N TRP A 180 -7.13 2.85 -9.69
CA TRP A 180 -7.87 1.87 -8.91
C TRP A 180 -6.97 1.25 -7.83
N PRO A 181 -7.33 1.40 -6.55
CA PRO A 181 -6.49 0.94 -5.46
C PRO A 181 -6.43 -0.60 -5.45
N GLN A 182 -5.22 -1.15 -5.27
CA GLN A 182 -5.02 -2.61 -5.18
C GLN A 182 -5.60 -3.17 -3.87
N ASN A 183 -6.91 -3.41 -3.90
CA ASN A 183 -7.73 -3.90 -2.80
C ASN A 183 -8.19 -5.33 -3.11
N GLN A 184 -8.71 -6.10 -2.14
CA GLN A 184 -9.27 -7.44 -2.43
C GLN A 184 -10.26 -7.47 -3.62
N PRO A 185 -11.16 -6.48 -3.79
CA PRO A 185 -12.03 -6.42 -4.97
C PRO A 185 -11.30 -6.25 -6.31
N TRP A 186 -10.14 -5.57 -6.33
CA TRP A 186 -9.30 -5.44 -7.54
C TRP A 186 -8.66 -6.78 -7.92
N GLU A 187 -8.21 -7.53 -6.92
CA GLU A 187 -7.60 -8.85 -7.10
C GLU A 187 -8.61 -9.87 -7.66
N GLU A 188 -9.88 -9.76 -7.27
CA GLU A 188 -10.97 -10.57 -7.84
C GLU A 188 -11.34 -10.11 -9.27
N PHE A 189 -11.44 -8.78 -9.49
CA PHE A 189 -11.84 -8.21 -10.77
C PHE A 189 -10.80 -8.35 -11.89
N LYS A 190 -9.49 -8.27 -11.57
CA LYS A 190 -8.42 -8.32 -12.60
C LYS A 190 -8.41 -9.64 -13.37
N HIS A 191 -8.81 -10.75 -12.73
CA HIS A 191 -8.89 -12.05 -13.39
C HIS A 191 -10.00 -12.07 -14.45
N THR A 192 -11.14 -11.46 -14.16
CA THR A 192 -12.24 -11.28 -15.12
C THR A 192 -11.86 -10.33 -16.26
N PHE A 193 -11.17 -9.22 -15.95
CA PHE A 193 -10.75 -8.24 -16.95
C PHE A 193 -9.70 -8.80 -17.93
N MET A 194 -8.72 -9.56 -17.45
CA MET A 194 -7.73 -10.23 -18.31
C MET A 194 -8.34 -11.37 -19.14
N TRP A 195 -9.37 -12.05 -18.63
CA TRP A 195 -10.10 -13.07 -19.37
C TRP A 195 -10.88 -12.48 -20.57
N CYS A 196 -11.59 -11.36 -20.40
CA CYS A 196 -12.26 -10.68 -21.54
C CYS A 196 -11.29 -10.24 -22.65
N ARG A 197 -10.04 -9.92 -22.28
CA ARG A 197 -8.99 -9.48 -23.23
C ARG A 197 -8.34 -10.65 -23.99
N SER A 198 -8.36 -11.86 -23.42
CA SER A 198 -7.88 -13.09 -24.07
C SER A 198 -8.95 -13.73 -24.97
N VAL A 199 -10.24 -13.53 -24.66
CA VAL A 199 -11.36 -14.00 -25.49
C VAL A 199 -11.56 -13.15 -26.76
N HIS A 200 -11.07 -11.91 -26.80
CA HIS A 200 -11.08 -11.06 -28.01
C HIS A 200 -9.82 -11.21 -28.89
N ALA A 201 -8.88 -12.08 -28.52
CA ALA A 201 -7.63 -12.32 -29.25
C ALA A 201 -7.61 -13.66 -30.02
N VAL A 202 -8.78 -14.29 -30.19
CA VAL A 202 -9.05 -15.43 -31.08
C VAL A 202 -10.12 -15.01 -32.07
#